data_AF-A0A6L3AK00-F1
#
_entry.id   AF-A0A6L3AK00-F1
#
_cell.length_a   1.000
_cell.length_b   1.000
_cell.length_c   1.000
_cell.angle_alpha   90.00
_cell.angle_beta   90.00
_cell.angle_gamma   90.00
#
_symmetry.space_group_name_H-M   'P 1'
#
loop_
_entity.id
_entity.type
_entity.pdbx_description
1 polymer ?
#
loop_
_entity_poly.entity_id
_entity_poly.type
_entity_poly.pdbx_seq_one_letter_code
_entity_poly.pdbx_strand_id
1 'polypeptide(L)'
;MLLKNKEHEETDTDKEKKKICLNMRDVITYYIAPLGSIIVAVAIGISGFLGSSYLKEKAAVKARTEKSYLTVEALRIYSELMNKQEEVDSVLRKNIFDSIIRSFSEMENVPIEKLLLNLKLLAYNFNKSLNIKPFFLFLRDKKLLSNTMSSEEYLKDLENIAQYVITRQLWVLEGDGKCFFRIIDLNLLKQNKACLLLKDETITLGEIERNFRIAVLEVNTNMKEIKVRLEIKTSQGPNHALDIKIVEFWIGLFDFPMIDNIYLFHDQRCAIILNQFSEQTANIALALFPDALAGMKEKPYYQETVQHILETGELLGEEGLKKSWSLK
;
A
#
# COMPACT_ATOMS: atom_id res chain seq x y z
N MET A 1 -102.48 60.94 38.49
CA MET A 1 -101.93 60.13 37.39
C MET A 1 -100.42 60.21 37.49
N LEU A 2 -99.69 59.17 37.93
CA LEU A 2 -99.21 58.06 37.07
C LEU A 2 -98.46 58.66 35.85
N LEU A 3 -97.14 58.57 35.66
CA LEU A 3 -96.19 57.51 35.98
C LEU A 3 -94.75 58.04 36.11
N LYS A 4 -93.98 57.21 36.83
CA LYS A 4 -92.58 57.25 37.22
C LYS A 4 -91.69 56.66 36.12
N ASN A 5 -90.37 56.87 36.26
CA ASN A 5 -89.22 56.13 35.71
C ASN A 5 -88.65 56.63 34.37
N LYS A 6 -87.33 56.72 34.14
CA LYS A 6 -86.11 56.70 34.96
C LYS A 6 -84.94 56.84 33.96
N GLU A 7 -83.88 57.56 34.36
CA GLU A 7 -82.43 57.32 34.07
C GLU A 7 -82.00 57.08 32.60
N HIS A 8 -81.05 57.83 32.04
CA HIS A 8 -79.67 57.93 32.52
C HIS A 8 -78.98 59.23 32.08
N GLU A 9 -78.46 59.96 33.06
CA GLU A 9 -77.45 61.00 32.88
C GLU A 9 -76.08 60.30 32.88
N GLU A 10 -75.43 60.24 31.70
CA GLU A 10 -74.08 59.71 31.54
C GLU A 10 -73.10 60.70 32.21
N THR A 11 -72.68 60.37 33.43
CA THR A 11 -71.79 61.23 34.23
C THR A 11 -70.39 61.35 33.60
N ASP A 12 -69.79 62.54 33.69
CA ASP A 12 -68.47 62.90 33.11
C ASP A 12 -67.34 61.91 33.51
N THR A 13 -67.50 61.24 34.65
CA THR A 13 -66.64 60.15 35.14
C THR A 13 -66.58 58.91 34.24
N ASP A 14 -67.60 58.63 33.43
CA ASP A 14 -67.63 57.45 32.56
C ASP A 14 -66.91 57.69 31.22
N LYS A 15 -66.92 58.94 30.72
CA LYS A 15 -66.11 59.34 29.55
C LYS A 15 -64.62 59.36 29.85
N GLU A 16 -64.24 59.80 31.06
CA GLU A 16 -62.84 59.84 31.48
C GLU A 16 -62.25 58.43 31.69
N LYS A 17 -63.03 57.52 32.32
CA LYS A 17 -62.65 56.10 32.43
C LYS A 17 -62.54 55.42 31.07
N LYS A 18 -63.44 55.70 30.13
CA LYS A 18 -63.40 55.14 28.77
C LYS A 18 -62.20 55.65 27.97
N LYS A 19 -61.78 56.90 28.18
CA LYS A 19 -60.59 57.50 27.56
C LYS A 19 -59.27 56.92 28.12
N ILE A 20 -59.21 56.67 29.43
CA ILE A 20 -58.08 55.98 30.09
C ILE A 20 -58.00 54.52 29.64
N CYS A 21 -59.15 53.84 29.50
CA CYS A 21 -59.22 52.46 29.01
C CYS A 21 -58.80 52.35 27.53
N LEU A 22 -59.17 53.31 26.68
CA LEU A 22 -58.71 53.37 25.28
C LEU A 22 -57.20 53.57 25.20
N ASN A 23 -56.65 54.55 25.93
CA ASN A 23 -55.20 54.80 25.93
C ASN A 23 -54.38 53.62 26.46
N MET A 24 -54.85 52.90 27.49
CA MET A 24 -54.17 51.69 27.96
C MET A 24 -54.21 50.56 26.93
N ARG A 25 -55.33 50.40 26.21
CA ARG A 25 -55.43 49.40 25.14
C ARG A 25 -54.47 49.69 24.00
N ASP A 26 -54.31 50.96 23.64
CA ASP A 26 -53.43 51.38 22.55
C ASP A 26 -51.94 51.25 22.91
N VAL A 27 -51.57 51.54 24.17
CA VAL A 27 -50.19 51.33 24.67
C VAL A 27 -49.83 49.84 24.73
N ILE A 28 -50.75 48.99 25.20
CA ILE A 28 -50.55 47.53 25.25
C ILE A 28 -50.44 46.95 23.82
N THR A 29 -51.27 47.42 22.89
CA THR A 29 -51.31 46.90 21.52
C THR A 29 -50.12 47.38 20.68
N TYR A 30 -49.65 48.62 20.88
CA TYR A 30 -48.56 49.20 20.07
C TYR A 30 -47.16 48.86 20.60
N TYR A 31 -46.96 48.77 21.92
CA TYR A 31 -45.64 48.51 22.51
C TYR A 31 -45.43 47.08 23.04
N ILE A 32 -46.46 46.44 23.59
CA ILE A 32 -46.30 45.14 24.28
C ILE A 32 -46.52 43.96 23.33
N ALA A 33 -47.46 44.07 22.37
CA ALA A 33 -47.72 43.02 21.39
C ALA A 33 -46.51 42.65 20.50
N PRO A 34 -45.72 43.59 19.95
CA PRO A 34 -44.52 43.25 19.17
C PRO A 34 -43.33 42.81 20.04
N LEU A 35 -43.29 43.14 21.34
CA LEU A 35 -42.23 42.67 22.24
C LEU A 35 -42.40 41.20 22.64
N GLY A 36 -43.64 40.73 22.76
CA GLY A 36 -43.94 39.34 23.14
C GLY A 36 -43.43 38.32 22.12
N SER A 37 -43.55 38.61 20.83
CA SER A 37 -43.06 37.72 19.76
C SER A 37 -41.53 37.63 19.73
N ILE A 38 -40.83 38.72 20.04
CA ILE A 38 -39.36 38.76 20.14
C ILE A 38 -38.89 37.88 21.32
N ILE A 39 -39.53 37.96 22.47
CA ILE A 39 -39.17 37.15 23.65
C ILE A 39 -39.37 35.66 23.38
N VAL A 40 -40.49 35.29 22.73
CA VAL A 40 -40.74 33.89 22.34
C VAL A 40 -39.71 33.40 21.32
N ALA A 41 -39.35 34.22 20.33
CA ALA A 41 -38.32 33.88 19.35
C ALA A 41 -36.94 33.68 19.99
N VAL A 42 -36.56 34.53 20.95
CA VAL A 42 -35.32 34.40 21.72
C VAL A 42 -35.33 33.14 22.59
N ALA A 43 -36.44 32.83 23.26
CA ALA A 43 -36.57 31.62 24.08
C ALA A 43 -36.47 30.33 23.23
N ILE A 44 -37.10 30.30 22.06
CA ILE A 44 -37.00 29.19 21.10
C ILE A 44 -35.58 29.10 20.56
N GLY A 45 -34.93 30.23 20.25
CA GLY A 45 -33.54 30.27 19.79
C GLY A 45 -32.54 29.75 20.81
N ILE A 46 -32.67 30.15 22.08
CA ILE A 46 -31.80 29.68 23.18
C ILE A 46 -32.05 28.20 23.46
N SER A 47 -33.30 27.76 23.51
CA SER A 47 -33.65 26.34 23.71
C SER A 47 -33.14 25.47 22.56
N GLY A 48 -33.27 25.94 21.32
CA GLY A 48 -32.73 25.28 20.14
C GLY A 48 -31.21 25.22 20.14
N PHE A 49 -30.54 26.31 20.56
CA PHE A 49 -29.08 26.36 20.65
C PHE A 49 -28.53 25.41 21.72
N LEU A 50 -29.07 25.46 22.95
CA LEU A 50 -28.64 24.60 24.06
C LEU A 50 -28.98 23.12 23.80
N GLY A 51 -30.16 22.85 23.26
CA GLY A 51 -30.56 21.51 22.84
C GLY A 51 -29.66 20.98 21.72
N SER A 52 -29.33 21.81 20.74
CA SER A 52 -28.44 21.44 19.63
C SER A 52 -27.02 21.14 20.12
N SER A 53 -26.46 21.96 21.00
CA SER A 53 -25.12 21.72 21.56
C SER A 53 -25.03 20.42 22.35
N TYR A 54 -26.05 20.13 23.17
CA TYR A 54 -26.10 18.90 23.97
C TYR A 54 -26.28 17.63 23.13
N LEU A 55 -27.15 17.69 22.12
CA LEU A 55 -27.37 16.57 21.20
C LEU A 55 -26.15 16.32 20.32
N LYS A 56 -25.45 17.38 19.87
CA LYS A 56 -24.21 17.25 19.08
C LYS A 56 -23.10 16.56 19.87
N GLU A 57 -22.93 16.89 21.15
CA GLU A 57 -21.92 16.27 22.00
C GLU A 57 -22.20 14.77 22.20
N LYS A 58 -23.44 14.40 22.52
CA LYS A 58 -23.83 12.98 22.65
C LYS A 58 -23.75 12.21 21.34
N ALA A 59 -24.14 12.83 20.22
CA ALA A 59 -24.01 12.23 18.90
C ALA A 59 -22.55 12.01 18.51
N ALA A 60 -21.65 12.96 18.82
CA ALA A 60 -20.22 12.85 18.56
C ALA A 60 -19.56 11.75 19.39
N VAL A 61 -19.90 11.64 20.67
CA VAL A 61 -19.40 10.55 21.54
C VAL A 61 -19.88 9.19 21.03
N LYS A 62 -21.17 9.05 20.70
CA LYS A 62 -21.73 7.80 20.17
C LYS A 62 -21.09 7.41 18.83
N ALA A 63 -20.89 8.38 17.93
CA ALA A 63 -20.23 8.16 16.65
C ALA A 63 -18.75 7.75 16.81
N ARG A 64 -18.02 8.31 17.80
CA ARG A 64 -16.65 7.89 18.12
C ARG A 64 -16.59 6.45 18.64
N THR A 65 -17.49 6.08 19.56
CA THR A 65 -17.55 4.72 20.11
C THR A 65 -17.96 3.69 19.07
N GLU A 66 -18.93 4.02 18.21
CA GLU A 66 -19.41 3.11 17.16
C GLU A 66 -18.34 2.92 16.08
N LYS A 67 -17.64 4.00 15.67
CA LYS A 67 -16.47 3.88 14.78
C LYS A 67 -15.36 3.04 15.39
N SER A 68 -15.02 3.26 16.67
CA SER A 68 -14.00 2.47 17.36
C SER A 68 -14.36 0.99 17.43
N TYR A 69 -15.63 0.67 17.72
CA TYR A 69 -16.13 -0.71 17.69
C TYR A 69 -15.99 -1.34 16.29
N LEU A 70 -16.41 -0.64 15.23
CA LEU A 70 -16.29 -1.11 13.86
C LEU A 70 -14.83 -1.34 13.44
N THR A 71 -13.89 -0.49 13.90
CA THR A 71 -12.46 -0.70 13.63
C THR A 71 -11.91 -1.94 14.34
N VAL A 72 -12.33 -2.21 15.58
CA VAL A 72 -11.91 -3.41 16.33
C VAL A 72 -12.49 -4.68 15.71
N GLU A 73 -13.74 -4.65 15.25
CA GLU A 73 -14.36 -5.79 14.58
C GLU A 73 -13.72 -6.07 13.21
N ALA A 74 -13.45 -5.03 12.42
CA ALA A 74 -12.70 -5.16 11.18
C ALA A 74 -11.29 -5.72 11.41
N LEU A 75 -10.60 -5.28 12.47
CA LEU A 75 -9.27 -5.79 12.85
C LEU A 75 -9.34 -7.27 13.24
N ARG A 76 -10.38 -7.69 13.97
CA ARG A 76 -10.61 -9.11 14.31
C ARG A 76 -10.86 -9.95 13.07
N ILE A 77 -11.75 -9.52 12.18
CA ILE A 77 -12.04 -10.23 10.92
C ILE A 77 -10.78 -10.32 10.06
N TYR A 78 -10.02 -9.23 9.96
CA TYR A 78 -8.75 -9.20 9.25
C TYR A 78 -7.75 -10.18 9.88
N SER A 79 -7.61 -10.19 11.20
CA SER A 79 -6.76 -11.16 11.91
C SER A 79 -7.20 -12.60 11.68
N GLU A 80 -8.51 -12.90 11.69
CA GLU A 80 -9.03 -14.24 11.43
C GLU A 80 -8.80 -14.69 9.99
N LEU A 81 -9.00 -13.80 9.01
CA LEU A 81 -8.70 -14.07 7.61
C LEU A 81 -7.21 -14.29 7.39
N MET A 82 -6.37 -13.47 8.00
CA MET A 82 -4.91 -13.61 7.93
C MET A 82 -4.44 -14.90 8.57
N ASN A 83 -4.95 -15.25 9.76
CA ASN A 83 -4.63 -16.51 10.41
C ASN A 83 -5.07 -17.72 9.56
N LYS A 84 -6.26 -17.68 8.95
CA LYS A 84 -6.71 -18.74 8.02
C LYS A 84 -5.87 -18.81 6.76
N GLN A 85 -5.51 -17.66 6.19
CA GLN A 85 -4.63 -17.61 5.03
C GLN A 85 -3.24 -18.15 5.39
N GLU A 86 -2.73 -17.84 6.58
CA GLU A 86 -1.46 -18.35 7.08
C GLU A 86 -1.49 -19.86 7.32
N GLU A 87 -2.59 -20.39 7.89
CA GLU A 87 -2.79 -21.82 8.07
C GLU A 87 -2.81 -22.54 6.71
N VAL A 88 -3.58 -22.04 5.74
CA VAL A 88 -3.64 -22.58 4.37
C VAL A 88 -2.27 -22.51 3.69
N ASP A 89 -1.57 -21.38 3.79
CA ASP A 89 -0.24 -21.21 3.22
C ASP A 89 0.79 -22.13 3.91
N SER A 90 0.68 -22.36 5.22
CA SER A 90 1.56 -23.26 5.98
C SER A 90 1.37 -24.72 5.59
N VAL A 91 0.12 -25.17 5.46
CA VAL A 91 -0.22 -26.51 4.96
C VAL A 91 0.26 -26.69 3.53
N LEU A 92 0.05 -25.68 2.68
CA LEU A 92 0.54 -25.68 1.31
C LEU A 92 2.08 -25.76 1.26
N ARG A 93 2.79 -24.93 2.03
CA ARG A 93 4.25 -24.98 2.15
C ARG A 93 4.75 -26.33 2.61
N LYS A 94 4.10 -26.95 3.62
CA LYS A 94 4.44 -28.29 4.11
C LYS A 94 4.25 -29.35 3.01
N ASN A 95 3.10 -29.35 2.34
CA ASN A 95 2.81 -30.31 1.27
C ASN A 95 3.77 -30.14 0.07
N ILE A 96 4.09 -28.90 -0.28
CA ILE A 96 5.10 -28.57 -1.29
C ILE A 96 6.47 -29.08 -0.84
N PHE A 97 6.87 -28.79 0.40
CA PHE A 97 8.14 -29.22 0.96
C PHE A 97 8.26 -30.75 0.98
N ASP A 98 7.23 -31.47 1.44
CA ASP A 98 7.21 -32.93 1.46
C ASP A 98 7.28 -33.51 0.04
N SER A 99 6.57 -32.91 -0.93
CA SER A 99 6.63 -33.32 -2.34
C SER A 99 8.00 -33.07 -2.95
N ILE A 100 8.65 -31.95 -2.61
CA ILE A 100 9.99 -31.59 -3.03
C ILE A 100 11.00 -32.54 -2.40
N ILE A 101 11.08 -32.62 -1.07
CA ILE A 101 12.04 -33.48 -0.37
C ILE A 101 11.90 -34.93 -0.82
N ARG A 102 10.71 -35.47 -1.05
CA ARG A 102 10.57 -36.82 -1.62
C ARG A 102 11.13 -36.92 -3.03
N SER A 103 10.80 -35.97 -3.89
CA SER A 103 11.35 -35.90 -5.25
C SER A 103 12.87 -35.75 -5.26
N PHE A 104 13.44 -35.05 -4.25
CA PHE A 104 14.86 -34.70 -4.11
C PHE A 104 15.70 -35.73 -3.37
N SER A 105 15.17 -36.36 -2.33
CA SER A 105 15.87 -37.36 -1.54
C SER A 105 16.05 -38.69 -2.29
N GLU A 106 15.28 -38.91 -3.36
CA GLU A 106 15.43 -40.05 -4.27
C GLU A 106 16.48 -39.80 -5.39
N MET A 107 17.12 -38.61 -5.46
CA MET A 107 17.84 -38.12 -6.65
C MET A 107 19.27 -38.62 -6.91
N GLU A 108 19.82 -39.46 -6.04
CA GLU A 108 21.18 -39.97 -6.24
C GLU A 108 21.29 -40.85 -7.51
N ASN A 109 20.19 -41.51 -7.92
CA ASN A 109 20.11 -42.40 -9.09
C ASN A 109 19.10 -41.98 -10.18
N VAL A 110 18.57 -40.76 -10.13
CA VAL A 110 17.51 -40.31 -11.05
C VAL A 110 18.10 -39.70 -12.33
N PRO A 111 17.62 -40.08 -13.54
CA PRO A 111 18.05 -39.48 -14.80
C PRO A 111 17.76 -37.97 -14.86
N ILE A 112 18.66 -37.21 -15.47
CA ILE A 112 18.66 -35.74 -15.49
C ILE A 112 17.37 -35.18 -16.11
N GLU A 113 16.78 -35.88 -17.05
CA GLU A 113 15.53 -35.51 -17.75
C GLU A 113 14.34 -35.47 -16.78
N LYS A 114 14.26 -36.45 -15.87
CA LYS A 114 13.21 -36.50 -14.85
C LYS A 114 13.38 -35.37 -13.82
N LEU A 115 14.63 -35.01 -13.51
CA LEU A 115 14.93 -33.88 -12.64
C LEU A 115 14.51 -32.54 -13.25
N LEU A 116 14.79 -32.35 -14.54
CA LEU A 116 14.38 -31.15 -15.27
C LEU A 116 12.85 -31.04 -15.33
N LEU A 117 12.14 -32.15 -15.59
CA LEU A 117 10.68 -32.15 -15.59
C LEU A 117 10.11 -31.76 -14.22
N ASN A 118 10.66 -32.30 -13.14
CA ASN A 118 10.25 -31.94 -11.79
C ASN A 118 10.49 -30.44 -11.51
N LEU A 119 11.65 -29.91 -11.94
CA LEU A 119 11.92 -28.48 -11.81
C LEU A 119 10.95 -27.63 -12.63
N LYS A 120 10.60 -28.03 -13.87
CA LYS A 120 9.59 -27.35 -14.69
C LYS A 120 8.27 -27.23 -13.93
N LEU A 121 7.80 -28.33 -13.35
CA LEU A 121 6.55 -28.35 -12.58
C LEU A 121 6.63 -27.45 -11.34
N LEU A 122 7.73 -27.50 -10.60
CA LEU A 122 7.93 -26.67 -9.41
C LEU A 122 8.01 -25.19 -9.76
N ALA A 123 8.81 -24.84 -10.76
CA ALA A 123 9.00 -23.48 -11.23
C ALA A 123 7.68 -22.87 -11.73
N TYR A 124 6.87 -23.60 -12.50
CA TYR A 124 5.63 -23.04 -13.05
C TYR A 124 4.51 -22.87 -12.01
N ASN A 125 4.49 -23.71 -10.99
CA ASN A 125 3.41 -23.71 -9.99
C ASN A 125 3.76 -22.97 -8.69
N PHE A 126 5.04 -22.93 -8.30
CA PHE A 126 5.45 -22.49 -6.96
C PHE A 126 6.51 -21.38 -6.93
N ASN A 127 6.77 -20.71 -8.06
CA ASN A 127 7.78 -19.64 -8.13
C ASN A 127 7.54 -18.43 -7.20
N LYS A 128 6.33 -18.25 -6.66
CA LYS A 128 6.03 -17.18 -5.68
C LYS A 128 6.22 -17.62 -4.23
N SER A 129 6.16 -18.92 -3.98
CA SER A 129 6.07 -19.50 -2.64
C SER A 129 7.37 -20.13 -2.18
N LEU A 130 8.33 -20.31 -3.07
CA LEU A 130 9.55 -21.06 -2.83
C LEU A 130 10.77 -20.42 -3.50
N ASN A 131 11.90 -20.46 -2.79
CA ASN A 131 13.20 -20.23 -3.39
C ASN A 131 13.64 -21.39 -4.28
N ILE A 132 13.41 -21.23 -5.59
CA ILE A 132 13.74 -22.24 -6.59
C ILE A 132 15.20 -22.16 -7.08
N LYS A 133 15.91 -21.05 -6.83
CA LYS A 133 17.29 -20.81 -7.30
C LYS A 133 18.27 -21.94 -6.96
N PRO A 134 18.31 -22.50 -5.74
CA PRO A 134 19.20 -23.61 -5.41
C PRO A 134 19.04 -24.82 -6.35
N PHE A 135 17.84 -25.08 -6.85
CA PHE A 135 17.59 -26.21 -7.76
C PHE A 135 18.12 -25.95 -9.16
N PHE A 136 18.02 -24.71 -9.67
CA PHE A 136 18.62 -24.33 -10.94
C PHE A 136 20.14 -24.48 -10.89
N LEU A 137 20.76 -23.99 -9.82
CA LEU A 137 22.21 -24.11 -9.60
C LEU A 137 22.65 -25.57 -9.51
N PHE A 138 21.95 -26.40 -8.73
CA PHE A 138 22.23 -27.82 -8.62
C PHE A 138 22.18 -28.56 -9.96
N LEU A 139 21.17 -28.28 -10.79
CA LEU A 139 21.01 -28.90 -12.10
C LEU A 139 22.06 -28.44 -13.11
N ARG A 140 22.40 -27.16 -13.11
CA ARG A 140 23.52 -26.62 -13.91
C ARG A 140 24.81 -27.34 -13.52
N ASP A 141 25.13 -27.38 -12.23
CA ASP A 141 26.40 -27.90 -11.73
C ASP A 141 26.50 -29.43 -11.93
N LYS A 142 25.41 -30.18 -11.71
CA LYS A 142 25.34 -31.63 -12.00
C LYS A 142 25.57 -31.93 -13.49
N LYS A 143 25.07 -31.09 -14.39
CA LYS A 143 25.27 -31.25 -15.84
C LYS A 143 26.69 -30.91 -16.27
N LEU A 144 27.29 -29.86 -15.71
CA LEU A 144 28.70 -29.49 -15.96
C LEU A 144 29.67 -30.64 -15.64
N LEU A 145 29.31 -31.53 -14.69
CA LEU A 145 30.07 -32.73 -14.35
C LEU A 145 29.83 -33.90 -15.32
N SER A 146 28.71 -33.92 -16.06
CA SER A 146 28.33 -35.00 -16.98
C SER A 146 28.67 -34.64 -18.44
N ASN A 147 29.83 -35.07 -18.92
CA ASN A 147 30.46 -34.63 -20.18
C ASN A 147 29.79 -35.11 -21.50
N THR A 148 28.46 -35.07 -21.60
CA THR A 148 27.67 -35.61 -22.73
C THR A 148 27.30 -34.52 -23.75
N MET A 149 27.39 -34.81 -25.06
CA MET A 149 27.20 -33.83 -26.17
C MET A 149 25.79 -33.21 -26.30
N SER A 150 24.79 -33.63 -25.51
CA SER A 150 23.45 -33.01 -25.44
C SER A 150 23.37 -31.82 -24.46
N SER A 151 24.51 -31.22 -24.10
CA SER A 151 24.60 -30.25 -22.99
C SER A 151 23.99 -28.88 -23.29
N GLU A 152 24.01 -28.41 -24.55
CA GLU A 152 23.51 -27.08 -24.90
C GLU A 152 21.98 -26.99 -24.86
N GLU A 153 21.28 -28.00 -25.40
CA GLU A 153 19.82 -28.02 -25.41
C GLU A 153 19.25 -28.08 -23.97
N TYR A 154 19.90 -28.85 -23.09
CA TYR A 154 19.55 -28.91 -21.68
C TYR A 154 19.72 -27.56 -20.95
N LEU A 155 20.87 -26.91 -21.13
CA LEU A 155 21.13 -25.61 -20.50
C LEU A 155 20.18 -24.55 -21.05
N LYS A 156 19.92 -24.56 -22.36
CA LYS A 156 18.93 -23.68 -22.98
C LYS A 156 17.54 -23.90 -22.41
N ASP A 157 17.13 -25.14 -22.20
CA ASP A 157 15.86 -25.47 -21.55
C ASP A 157 15.79 -24.94 -20.12
N LEU A 158 16.86 -25.10 -19.35
CA LEU A 158 16.96 -24.58 -17.98
C LEU A 158 16.85 -23.05 -17.95
N GLU A 159 17.54 -22.37 -18.86
CA GLU A 159 17.49 -20.92 -19.06
C GLU A 159 16.09 -20.45 -19.46
N ASN A 160 15.41 -21.16 -20.38
CA ASN A 160 14.04 -20.84 -20.80
C ASN A 160 13.04 -20.89 -19.63
N ILE A 161 13.17 -21.89 -18.75
CA ILE A 161 12.31 -22.01 -17.56
C ILE A 161 12.57 -20.84 -16.61
N ALA A 162 13.84 -20.52 -16.37
CA ALA A 162 14.21 -19.40 -15.50
C ALA A 162 13.66 -18.08 -16.07
N GLN A 163 13.83 -17.85 -17.37
CA GLN A 163 13.33 -16.66 -18.05
C GLN A 163 11.79 -16.57 -17.98
N TYR A 164 11.08 -17.70 -18.12
CA TYR A 164 9.63 -17.74 -17.94
C TYR A 164 9.24 -17.30 -16.52
N VAL A 165 9.92 -17.80 -15.49
CA VAL A 165 9.65 -17.41 -14.10
C VAL A 165 9.95 -15.94 -13.88
N ILE A 166 11.12 -15.46 -14.33
CA ILE A 166 11.53 -14.07 -14.21
C ILE A 166 10.50 -13.16 -14.87
N THR A 167 10.12 -13.44 -16.12
CA THR A 167 9.14 -12.64 -16.87
C THR A 167 7.80 -12.56 -16.12
N ARG A 168 7.32 -13.70 -15.62
CA ARG A 168 6.06 -13.76 -14.87
C ARG A 168 6.15 -13.01 -13.54
N GLN A 169 7.27 -13.09 -12.84
CA GLN A 169 7.47 -12.33 -11.61
C GLN A 169 7.53 -10.83 -11.89
N LEU A 170 8.30 -10.39 -12.89
CA LEU A 170 8.35 -8.99 -13.30
C LEU A 170 6.97 -8.43 -13.64
N TRP A 171 6.14 -9.17 -14.38
CA TRP A 171 4.76 -8.73 -14.68
C TRP A 171 3.92 -8.50 -13.42
N VAL A 172 4.11 -9.31 -12.39
CA VAL A 172 3.42 -9.12 -11.10
C VAL A 172 3.99 -7.89 -10.39
N LEU A 173 5.31 -7.72 -10.41
CA LEU A 173 5.99 -6.58 -9.79
C LEU A 173 5.68 -5.25 -10.49
N GLU A 174 5.46 -5.25 -11.80
CA GLU A 174 5.03 -4.06 -12.57
C GLU A 174 3.59 -3.63 -12.25
N GLY A 175 2.77 -4.50 -11.66
CA GLY A 175 1.39 -4.19 -11.29
C GLY A 175 1.30 -3.06 -10.25
N ASP A 176 2.01 -3.21 -9.13
CA ASP A 176 2.05 -2.20 -8.04
C ASP A 176 3.44 -1.55 -7.89
N GLY A 177 4.39 -1.89 -8.76
CA GLY A 177 5.74 -1.34 -8.79
C GLY A 177 6.08 -0.70 -10.12
N LYS A 178 7.38 -0.56 -10.39
CA LYS A 178 7.94 0.02 -11.61
C LYS A 178 9.18 -0.74 -12.02
N CYS A 179 9.30 -1.04 -13.32
CA CYS A 179 10.47 -1.69 -13.87
C CYS A 179 11.04 -0.88 -15.04
N PHE A 180 12.36 -0.97 -15.23
CA PHE A 180 13.00 -0.52 -16.46
C PHE A 180 14.06 -1.52 -16.91
N PHE A 181 14.38 -1.48 -18.19
CA PHE A 181 15.31 -2.39 -18.83
C PHE A 181 16.54 -1.65 -19.34
N ARG A 182 17.68 -2.35 -19.37
CA ARG A 182 18.92 -1.89 -19.99
C ARG A 182 19.57 -3.00 -20.80
N ILE A 183 20.10 -2.62 -21.94
CA ILE A 183 20.93 -3.48 -22.78
C ILE A 183 22.38 -3.12 -22.50
N ILE A 184 23.18 -4.13 -22.23
CA ILE A 184 24.61 -4.04 -21.96
C ILE A 184 25.33 -4.59 -23.20
N ASP A 185 26.20 -3.79 -23.80
CA ASP A 185 27.11 -4.27 -24.84
C ASP A 185 28.38 -4.84 -24.18
N LEU A 186 28.54 -6.16 -24.25
CA LEU A 186 29.65 -6.88 -23.65
C LEU A 186 30.95 -6.68 -24.44
N ASN A 187 30.88 -6.33 -25.73
CA ASN A 187 32.06 -6.08 -26.54
C ASN A 187 32.78 -4.81 -26.07
N LEU A 188 32.03 -3.77 -25.68
CA LEU A 188 32.59 -2.56 -25.10
C LEU A 188 33.38 -2.84 -23.83
N LEU A 189 32.92 -3.79 -23.01
CA LEU A 189 33.58 -4.18 -21.76
C LEU A 189 34.83 -5.07 -21.98
N LYS A 190 34.83 -5.88 -23.05
CA LYS A 190 36.03 -6.65 -23.45
C LYS A 190 37.13 -5.73 -24.01
N GLN A 191 36.75 -4.66 -24.69
CA GLN A 191 37.68 -3.70 -25.33
C GLN A 191 38.21 -2.66 -24.34
N ASN A 192 37.33 -2.06 -23.54
CA ASN A 192 37.71 -1.19 -22.44
C ASN A 192 37.75 -2.01 -21.16
N LYS A 193 38.95 -2.23 -20.58
CA LYS A 193 39.11 -2.80 -19.22
C LYS A 193 38.53 -1.91 -18.10
N ALA A 194 37.74 -0.90 -18.45
CA ALA A 194 37.12 0.04 -17.55
C ALA A 194 35.64 -0.33 -17.33
N CYS A 195 35.16 -0.04 -16.12
CA CYS A 195 33.75 -0.16 -15.76
C CYS A 195 32.83 0.54 -16.78
N LEU A 196 31.76 -0.14 -17.22
CA LEU A 196 30.75 0.43 -18.10
C LEU A 196 29.62 1.03 -17.28
N LEU A 197 29.48 2.36 -17.33
CA LEU A 197 28.37 3.06 -16.67
C LEU A 197 27.14 3.07 -17.59
N LEU A 198 26.01 2.58 -17.07
CA LEU A 198 24.72 2.63 -17.77
C LEU A 198 24.02 3.95 -17.51
N LYS A 199 23.08 4.33 -18.39
CA LYS A 199 22.26 5.54 -18.22
C LYS A 199 21.44 5.46 -16.93
N ASP A 200 21.66 6.42 -16.04
CA ASP A 200 20.90 6.63 -14.80
C ASP A 200 19.38 6.71 -15.11
N GLU A 201 18.57 6.13 -14.24
CA GLU A 201 17.11 6.19 -14.32
C GLU A 201 16.54 6.66 -12.99
N THR A 202 15.51 7.51 -13.04
CA THR A 202 14.78 7.91 -11.84
C THR A 202 13.40 7.27 -11.83
N ILE A 203 13.09 6.55 -10.76
CA ILE A 203 11.79 5.93 -10.54
C ILE A 203 11.12 6.59 -9.34
N THR A 204 9.85 6.96 -9.51
CA THR A 204 8.98 7.41 -8.42
C THR A 204 7.98 6.31 -8.10
N LEU A 205 7.93 5.89 -6.84
CA LEU A 205 6.95 4.93 -6.33
C LEU A 205 6.29 5.50 -5.07
N GLY A 206 5.01 5.82 -5.17
CA GLY A 206 4.32 6.62 -4.16
C GLY A 206 4.84 8.07 -4.17
N GLU A 207 5.23 8.59 -3.02
CA GLU A 207 5.78 9.94 -2.85
C GLU A 207 7.32 9.99 -2.89
N ILE A 208 7.97 8.83 -3.08
CA ILE A 208 9.43 8.70 -2.97
C ILE A 208 10.04 8.59 -4.36
N GLU A 209 10.96 9.52 -4.65
CA GLU A 209 11.75 9.54 -5.87
C GLU A 209 13.15 8.96 -5.61
N ARG A 210 13.54 7.97 -6.42
CA ARG A 210 14.88 7.37 -6.37
C ARG A 210 15.58 7.38 -7.69
N ASN A 211 16.85 7.78 -7.66
CA ASN A 211 17.74 7.68 -8.80
C ASN A 211 18.62 6.42 -8.68
N PHE A 212 18.60 5.61 -9.73
CA PHE A 212 19.35 4.39 -9.85
C PHE A 212 20.47 4.56 -10.86
N ARG A 213 21.68 4.28 -10.41
CA ARG A 213 22.89 4.24 -11.23
C ARG A 213 23.48 2.85 -11.22
N ILE A 214 23.65 2.28 -12.40
CA ILE A 214 24.15 0.92 -12.59
C ILE A 214 25.48 0.99 -13.32
N ALA A 215 26.50 0.38 -12.73
CA ALA A 215 27.83 0.21 -13.29
C ALA A 215 28.14 -1.27 -13.47
N VAL A 216 28.56 -1.67 -14.67
CA VAL A 216 28.99 -3.04 -14.97
C VAL A 216 30.50 -3.12 -14.77
N LEU A 217 30.92 -3.96 -13.83
CA LEU A 217 32.32 -4.07 -13.42
C LEU A 217 33.05 -5.20 -14.15
N GLU A 218 32.41 -6.37 -14.24
CA GLU A 218 33.03 -7.60 -14.74
C GLU A 218 31.97 -8.53 -15.33
N VAL A 219 32.36 -9.38 -16.28
CA VAL A 219 31.47 -10.36 -16.93
C VAL A 219 32.15 -11.73 -16.96
N ASN A 220 31.45 -12.74 -16.46
CA ASN A 220 31.84 -14.14 -16.54
C ASN A 220 30.99 -14.84 -17.62
N THR A 221 31.57 -15.04 -18.80
CA THR A 221 30.87 -15.67 -19.93
C THR A 221 30.61 -17.16 -19.74
N ASN A 222 31.40 -17.85 -18.93
CA ASN A 222 31.24 -19.29 -18.69
C ASN A 222 30.02 -19.56 -17.80
N MET A 223 29.87 -18.75 -16.74
CA MET A 223 28.76 -18.86 -15.81
C MET A 223 27.53 -18.04 -16.24
N LYS A 224 27.68 -17.20 -17.28
CA LYS A 224 26.69 -16.21 -17.72
C LYS A 224 26.26 -15.29 -16.57
N GLU A 225 27.25 -14.74 -15.88
CA GLU A 225 27.08 -13.87 -14.71
C GLU A 225 27.75 -12.51 -14.96
N ILE A 226 27.17 -11.46 -14.41
CA ILE A 226 27.66 -10.08 -14.54
C ILE A 226 27.82 -9.48 -13.15
N LYS A 227 28.99 -8.92 -12.86
CA LYS A 227 29.23 -8.16 -11.63
C LYS A 227 28.76 -6.73 -11.83
N VAL A 228 27.82 -6.31 -11.00
CA VAL A 228 27.22 -4.97 -11.06
C VAL A 228 27.47 -4.21 -9.77
N ARG A 229 27.66 -2.90 -9.90
CA ARG A 229 27.56 -1.91 -8.81
C ARG A 229 26.25 -1.15 -9.00
N LEU A 230 25.37 -1.23 -8.02
CA LEU A 230 24.13 -0.47 -7.98
C LEU A 230 24.26 0.62 -6.92
N GLU A 231 24.11 1.87 -7.35
CA GLU A 231 24.03 3.05 -6.49
C GLU A 231 22.58 3.57 -6.53
N ILE A 232 21.97 3.68 -5.35
CA ILE A 232 20.59 4.09 -5.16
C ILE A 232 20.61 5.37 -4.34
N LYS A 233 20.11 6.46 -4.92
CA LYS A 233 19.96 7.75 -4.25
C LYS A 233 18.50 7.99 -3.96
N THR A 234 18.15 8.11 -2.68
CA THR A 234 16.78 8.45 -2.26
C THR A 234 16.70 9.93 -1.95
N SER A 235 15.82 10.64 -2.66
CA SER A 235 15.52 12.04 -2.35
C SER A 235 14.32 12.09 -1.42
N GLN A 236 14.50 12.57 -0.18
CA GLN A 236 13.44 12.71 0.82
C GLN A 236 13.01 14.17 1.00
N GLY A 237 12.86 14.90 -0.11
CA GLY A 237 12.45 16.31 -0.10
C GLY A 237 13.54 17.29 0.34
N PRO A 238 13.22 18.58 0.46
CA PRO A 238 14.20 19.68 0.51
C PRO A 238 15.01 19.77 1.82
N ASN A 239 14.65 19.04 2.87
CA ASN A 239 15.23 19.19 4.22
C ASN A 239 15.76 17.89 4.84
N HIS A 240 15.79 16.78 4.09
CA HIS A 240 16.37 15.52 4.53
C HIS A 240 17.68 15.21 3.82
N ALA A 241 18.58 14.54 4.53
CA ALA A 241 19.85 14.10 3.98
C ALA A 241 19.62 13.11 2.82
N LEU A 242 20.42 13.25 1.76
CA LEU A 242 20.42 12.27 0.66
C LEU A 242 20.90 10.93 1.20
N ASP A 243 20.00 9.95 1.22
CA ASP A 243 20.35 8.57 1.53
C ASP A 243 20.93 7.91 0.27
N ILE A 244 22.17 7.46 0.37
CA ILE A 244 22.91 6.83 -0.72
C ILE A 244 23.28 5.41 -0.30
N LYS A 245 22.72 4.42 -1.00
CA LYS A 245 23.04 3.02 -0.81
C LYS A 245 23.83 2.50 -2.01
N ILE A 246 25.01 1.97 -1.76
CA ILE A 246 25.88 1.37 -2.79
C ILE A 246 26.06 -0.10 -2.45
N VAL A 247 25.80 -0.96 -3.44
CA VAL A 247 25.95 -2.41 -3.30
C VAL A 247 26.61 -2.99 -4.55
N GLU A 248 27.46 -4.00 -4.35
CA GLU A 248 28.13 -4.73 -5.42
C GLU A 248 27.89 -6.22 -5.27
N PHE A 249 27.49 -6.87 -6.34
CA PHE A 249 27.22 -8.31 -6.36
C PHE A 249 27.19 -8.83 -7.80
N TRP A 250 27.20 -10.16 -7.92
CA TRP A 250 27.02 -10.85 -9.20
C TRP A 250 25.53 -11.08 -9.43
N ILE A 251 25.09 -10.86 -10.67
CA ILE A 251 23.79 -11.26 -11.18
C ILE A 251 23.93 -12.34 -12.25
N GLY A 252 23.10 -13.38 -12.16
CA GLY A 252 23.04 -14.51 -13.08
C GLY A 252 21.62 -14.76 -13.59
N LEU A 253 21.49 -15.72 -14.51
CA LEU A 253 20.22 -16.07 -15.16
C LEU A 253 19.19 -16.74 -14.22
N PHE A 254 19.60 -17.11 -13.01
CA PHE A 254 18.76 -17.81 -12.03
C PHE A 254 18.47 -16.96 -10.79
N ASP A 255 18.71 -15.65 -10.86
CA ASP A 255 18.35 -14.71 -9.81
C ASP A 255 16.92 -14.22 -10.04
N PHE A 256 16.05 -14.48 -9.07
CA PHE A 256 14.62 -14.24 -9.20
C PHE A 256 14.22 -12.98 -8.43
N PRO A 257 13.55 -11.99 -9.04
CA PRO A 257 13.38 -10.66 -8.44
C PRO A 257 12.54 -10.67 -7.15
N MET A 258 11.60 -11.61 -7.00
CA MET A 258 10.83 -11.75 -5.77
C MET A 258 11.65 -12.28 -4.59
N ILE A 259 12.86 -12.81 -4.82
CA ILE A 259 13.69 -13.51 -3.84
C ILE A 259 15.02 -12.79 -3.66
N ASP A 260 15.74 -12.58 -4.76
CA ASP A 260 17.03 -11.89 -4.83
C ASP A 260 16.78 -10.38 -4.99
N ASN A 261 16.40 -9.73 -3.89
CA ASN A 261 16.14 -8.29 -3.82
C ASN A 261 16.88 -7.61 -2.68
N ILE A 262 16.94 -6.28 -2.77
CA ILE A 262 17.56 -5.40 -1.81
C ILE A 262 16.45 -4.61 -1.12
N TYR A 263 16.39 -4.71 0.20
CA TYR A 263 15.52 -3.88 1.02
C TYR A 263 15.95 -2.40 0.96
N LEU A 264 14.98 -1.52 0.80
CA LEU A 264 15.11 -0.05 0.81
C LEU A 264 14.18 0.51 1.89
N PHE A 265 14.44 1.74 2.34
CA PHE A 265 13.54 2.43 3.28
C PHE A 265 12.12 2.60 2.73
N HIS A 266 11.14 2.73 3.63
CA HIS A 266 9.70 2.89 3.33
C HIS A 266 9.08 1.66 2.66
N ASP A 267 9.38 0.47 3.17
CA ASP A 267 8.76 -0.80 2.75
C ASP A 267 8.79 -1.01 1.25
N GLN A 268 9.92 -0.68 0.64
CA GLN A 268 10.17 -0.84 -0.77
C GLN A 268 11.39 -1.71 -0.98
N ARG A 269 11.36 -2.49 -2.05
CA ARG A 269 12.43 -3.40 -2.43
C ARG A 269 12.82 -3.13 -3.87
N CYS A 270 14.10 -3.34 -4.15
CA CYS A 270 14.64 -3.25 -5.49
C CYS A 270 15.32 -4.56 -5.86
N ALA A 271 15.01 -5.09 -7.04
CA ALA A 271 15.72 -6.23 -7.62
C ALA A 271 16.39 -5.78 -8.93
N ILE A 272 17.61 -6.24 -9.16
CA ILE A 272 18.27 -6.15 -10.47
C ILE A 272 18.54 -7.56 -10.94
N ILE A 273 18.12 -7.87 -12.15
CA ILE A 273 18.09 -9.23 -12.68
C ILE A 273 18.69 -9.28 -14.07
N LEU A 274 19.32 -10.40 -14.39
CA LEU A 274 19.78 -10.71 -15.74
C LEU A 274 18.68 -11.45 -16.48
N ASN A 275 18.00 -10.74 -17.39
CA ASN A 275 16.86 -11.28 -18.14
C ASN A 275 17.32 -12.16 -19.33
N GLN A 276 18.37 -11.73 -20.03
CA GLN A 276 18.94 -12.47 -21.16
C GLN A 276 20.44 -12.26 -21.22
N PHE A 277 21.16 -13.28 -21.67
CA PHE A 277 22.62 -13.23 -21.86
C PHE A 277 23.01 -13.90 -23.17
N SER A 278 23.79 -13.19 -23.99
CA SER A 278 24.40 -13.68 -25.22
C SER A 278 25.90 -13.39 -25.22
N GLU A 279 26.61 -13.82 -26.25
CA GLU A 279 28.07 -13.58 -26.34
C GLU A 279 28.45 -12.09 -26.48
N GLN A 280 27.53 -11.29 -27.02
CA GLN A 280 27.74 -9.89 -27.39
C GLN A 280 26.94 -8.92 -26.51
N THR A 281 25.75 -9.31 -26.09
CA THR A 281 24.84 -8.44 -25.33
C THR A 281 24.23 -9.16 -24.14
N ALA A 282 23.89 -8.38 -23.12
CA ALA A 282 23.11 -8.84 -21.98
C ALA A 282 21.99 -7.85 -21.67
N ASN A 283 20.80 -8.36 -21.36
CA ASN A 283 19.66 -7.55 -20.97
C ASN A 283 19.45 -7.68 -19.47
N ILE A 284 19.48 -6.55 -18.78
CA ILE A 284 19.13 -6.48 -17.36
C ILE A 284 17.81 -5.75 -17.18
N ALA A 285 17.09 -6.09 -16.12
CA ALA A 285 15.95 -5.32 -15.65
C ALA A 285 16.18 -4.90 -14.19
N LEU A 286 15.70 -3.72 -13.85
CA LEU A 286 15.59 -3.28 -12.46
C LEU A 286 14.10 -3.11 -12.15
N ALA A 287 13.67 -3.70 -11.05
CA ALA A 287 12.31 -3.62 -10.54
C ALA A 287 12.32 -2.95 -9.16
N LEU A 288 11.57 -1.86 -8.99
CA LEU A 288 11.27 -1.23 -7.72
C LEU A 288 9.82 -1.51 -7.35
N PHE A 289 9.57 -2.11 -6.20
CA PHE A 289 8.24 -2.58 -5.81
C PHE A 289 8.02 -2.52 -4.29
N PRO A 290 6.76 -2.52 -3.81
CA PRO A 290 6.46 -2.59 -2.38
C PRO A 290 6.86 -3.93 -1.77
N ASP A 291 7.23 -3.93 -0.49
CA ASP A 291 7.64 -5.10 0.29
C ASP A 291 6.63 -6.26 0.21
N ALA A 292 5.34 -5.92 0.19
CA ALA A 292 4.21 -6.85 0.08
C ALA A 292 4.24 -7.75 -1.17
N LEU A 293 4.97 -7.36 -2.22
CA LEU A 293 5.11 -8.14 -3.45
C LEU A 293 6.33 -9.08 -3.45
N ALA A 294 7.23 -8.99 -2.47
CA ALA A 294 8.33 -9.93 -2.36
C ALA A 294 7.83 -11.33 -2.00
N GLY A 295 8.43 -12.33 -2.64
CA GLY A 295 8.10 -13.75 -2.47
C GLY A 295 8.76 -14.32 -1.22
N MET A 296 8.05 -15.25 -0.57
CA MET A 296 8.15 -15.61 0.85
C MET A 296 7.77 -14.45 1.76
N LYS A 297 6.50 -14.47 2.19
CA LYS A 297 5.93 -13.63 3.27
C LYS A 297 6.85 -13.68 4.51
N GLU A 298 7.89 -12.86 4.54
CA GLU A 298 8.36 -12.32 5.80
C GLU A 298 7.26 -11.40 6.31
N LYS A 299 6.98 -11.54 7.59
CA LYS A 299 5.89 -10.88 8.30
C LYS A 299 5.86 -9.39 7.90
N PRO A 300 4.74 -8.83 7.43
CA PRO A 300 4.53 -7.41 7.69
C PRO A 300 4.65 -7.27 9.21
N TYR A 301 5.52 -6.38 9.70
CA TYR A 301 5.60 -6.13 11.13
C TYR A 301 4.20 -5.76 11.59
N TYR A 302 3.55 -6.65 12.37
CA TYR A 302 2.19 -6.44 12.86
C TYR A 302 2.06 -5.08 13.55
N GLN A 303 3.15 -4.59 14.13
CA GLN A 303 3.24 -3.26 14.73
C GLN A 303 3.03 -2.13 13.72
N GLU A 304 3.58 -2.21 12.51
CA GLU A 304 3.44 -1.17 11.47
C GLU A 304 2.07 -1.20 10.80
N THR A 305 1.50 -2.38 10.56
CA THR A 305 0.12 -2.48 10.04
C THR A 305 -0.89 -1.97 11.08
N VAL A 306 -0.70 -2.30 12.36
CA VAL A 306 -1.53 -1.77 13.44
C VAL A 306 -1.33 -0.25 13.56
N GLN A 307 -0.09 0.24 13.49
CA GLN A 307 0.23 1.65 13.54
C GLN A 307 -0.39 2.42 12.37
N HIS A 308 -0.28 1.92 11.14
CA HIS A 308 -0.86 2.54 9.95
C HIS A 308 -2.39 2.57 9.99
N ILE A 309 -3.04 1.54 10.55
CA ILE A 309 -4.50 1.51 10.74
C ILE A 309 -4.94 2.50 11.84
N LEU A 310 -4.17 2.60 12.92
CA LEU A 310 -4.40 3.58 13.99
C LEU A 310 -4.24 5.02 13.45
N GLU A 311 -3.19 5.29 12.69
CA GLU A 311 -2.91 6.58 12.06
C GLU A 311 -3.97 6.91 10.99
N THR A 312 -4.38 5.96 10.16
CA THR A 312 -5.46 6.15 9.18
C THR A 312 -6.80 6.43 9.87
N GLY A 313 -7.06 5.79 11.02
CA GLY A 313 -8.23 6.06 11.86
C GLY A 313 -8.24 7.48 12.45
N GLU A 314 -7.08 8.02 12.80
CA GLU A 314 -6.92 9.40 13.27
C GLU A 314 -7.05 10.43 12.13
N LEU A 315 -6.41 10.18 10.97
CA LEU A 315 -6.46 11.06 9.80
C LEU A 315 -7.90 11.23 9.24
N LEU A 316 -8.68 10.15 9.20
CA LEU A 316 -10.11 10.21 8.83
C LEU A 316 -10.97 10.94 9.88
N GLY A 317 -10.49 11.06 11.12
CA GLY A 317 -11.08 11.87 12.18
C GLY A 317 -10.83 13.37 12.00
N GLU A 318 -9.62 13.74 11.57
CA GLU A 318 -9.22 15.14 11.36
C GLU A 318 -9.83 15.77 10.10
N GLU A 319 -9.97 15.02 9.00
CA GLU A 319 -10.61 15.54 7.79
C GLU A 319 -12.10 15.86 8.00
N GLY A 320 -12.78 15.10 8.86
CA GLY A 320 -14.15 15.39 9.28
C GLY A 320 -14.26 16.66 10.13
N LEU A 321 -13.22 16.98 10.92
CA LEU A 321 -13.16 18.23 11.67
C LEU A 321 -12.88 19.42 10.74
N LYS A 322 -11.95 19.33 9.79
CA LYS A 322 -11.67 20.45 8.85
C LYS A 322 -12.87 20.86 7.99
N LYS A 323 -13.69 19.91 7.51
CA LYS A 323 -14.91 20.21 6.73
C LYS A 323 -16.01 20.94 7.53
N SER A 324 -15.98 20.84 8.86
CA SER A 324 -16.92 21.54 9.75
C SER A 324 -16.57 23.03 9.94
N TRP A 325 -15.33 23.44 9.67
CA TRP A 325 -14.89 24.84 9.83
C TRP A 325 -14.92 25.64 8.51
N SER A 326 -15.14 24.99 7.37
CA SER A 326 -15.22 25.64 6.05
C SER A 326 -16.66 25.91 5.56
N LEU A 327 -17.67 25.69 6.40
CA LEU A 327 -19.10 25.88 6.08
C LEU A 327 -19.81 26.80 7.10
N LYS A 328 -19.09 27.77 7.66
CA LYS A 328 -19.69 28.87 8.42
C LYS A 328 -19.64 30.17 7.65
#